data_AF-A0A4R2BRH7-F1
#
_entry.id   AF-A0A4R2BRH7-F1
#
_cell.length_a   1.000
_cell.length_b   1.000
_cell.length_c   1.000
_cell.angle_alpha   90.00
_cell.angle_beta   90.00
_cell.angle_gamma   90.00
#
_symmetry.space_group_name_H-M   'P 1'
#
loop_
_entity.id
_entity.type
_entity.pdbx_description
1 polymer ?
#
loop_
_entity_poly.entity_id
_entity_poly.type
_entity_poly.pdbx_seq_one_letter_code
_entity_poly.pdbx_strand_id
1 'polypeptide(L)'
;MNDAERGRCVETENIETGLLFCPLDAVARDPLIGAIGTYRREMATYNRLATMGEGDDLQTLADRTYRKPLRVIACWNRAATSTEGAIAALRLADQATHDGDAEIAGPMLRAALSYFEKTL
;
A
#
# COMPACT_ATOMS: atom_id res chain seq x y z
N MET A 1 -10.69 8.82 56.10
CA MET A 1 -11.70 7.83 55.66
C MET A 1 -12.86 8.64 55.08
N ASN A 2 -12.67 9.20 53.88
CA ASN A 2 -12.88 8.55 52.56
C ASN A 2 -14.37 8.32 52.35
N ASP A 3 -15.01 8.63 51.23
CA ASP A 3 -14.63 9.23 49.96
C ASP A 3 -15.94 9.43 49.18
N ALA A 4 -15.84 10.13 48.05
CA ALA A 4 -16.69 9.96 46.86
C ALA A 4 -18.05 10.67 46.84
N GLU A 5 -17.94 11.90 46.35
CA GLU A 5 -18.96 12.72 45.71
C GLU A 5 -19.70 11.96 44.58
N ARG A 6 -21.04 12.04 44.60
CA ARG A 6 -21.91 11.55 43.54
C ARG A 6 -21.93 12.56 42.39
N GLY A 7 -21.23 12.20 41.32
CA GLY A 7 -21.28 12.90 40.05
C GLY A 7 -22.63 12.83 39.35
N ARG A 8 -22.99 13.94 38.72
CA ARG A 8 -23.72 14.02 37.44
C ARG A 8 -23.52 15.43 36.89
N CYS A 9 -22.83 15.53 35.76
CA CYS A 9 -23.26 16.26 34.57
C CYS A 9 -22.33 15.86 33.41
N VAL A 10 -22.93 15.80 32.23
CA VAL A 10 -22.47 15.10 31.03
C VAL A 10 -21.78 16.10 30.10
N GLU A 11 -20.59 15.76 29.60
CA GLU A 11 -20.02 16.29 28.36
C GLU A 11 -19.37 15.08 27.64
N THR A 12 -20.10 14.44 26.74
CA THR A 12 -19.94 14.57 25.27
C THR A 12 -18.48 14.54 24.83
N GLU A 13 -18.04 13.38 24.34
CA GLU A 13 -17.12 13.20 23.21
C GLU A 13 -16.69 11.72 23.19
N ASN A 14 -17.36 10.90 22.39
CA ASN A 14 -16.86 9.60 21.94
C ASN A 14 -17.88 8.95 21.02
N ILE A 15 -17.93 9.37 19.75
CA ILE A 15 -17.98 8.46 18.58
C ILE A 15 -17.39 9.25 17.40
N GLU A 16 -16.06 9.39 17.36
CA GLU A 16 -15.40 9.70 16.09
C GLU A 16 -15.33 8.42 15.26
N THR A 17 -16.18 8.44 14.25
CA THR A 17 -16.28 7.48 13.18
C THR A 17 -15.00 7.49 12.36
N GLY A 18 -14.38 6.31 12.24
CA GLY A 18 -13.81 5.82 10.99
C GLY A 18 -12.87 6.76 10.23
N LEU A 19 -11.60 6.77 10.65
CA LEU A 19 -10.41 6.64 9.80
C LEU A 19 -9.22 6.94 10.70
N LEU A 20 -8.89 5.96 11.56
CA LEU A 20 -7.56 5.86 12.12
C LEU A 20 -6.59 5.62 10.96
N PHE A 21 -6.21 6.70 10.28
CA PHE A 21 -4.87 6.84 9.74
C PHE A 21 -3.93 6.70 10.94
N CYS A 22 -3.60 5.46 11.30
CA CYS A 22 -2.40 5.22 12.05
C CYS A 22 -1.23 5.49 11.10
N PRO A 23 -0.37 6.50 11.33
CA PRO A 23 0.96 6.47 10.75
C PRO A 23 1.77 5.47 11.57
N LEU A 24 1.44 4.18 11.47
CA LEU A 24 2.28 3.11 12.01
C LEU A 24 3.50 3.00 11.08
N ASP A 25 4.68 3.33 11.59
CA ASP A 25 6.01 3.15 10.99
C ASP A 25 6.57 4.27 10.09
N ALA A 26 6.53 5.52 10.53
CA ALA A 26 7.40 6.59 10.00
C ALA A 26 8.91 6.41 10.36
N VAL A 27 9.36 5.19 10.63
CA VAL A 27 10.77 4.84 10.83
C VAL A 27 11.29 4.22 9.53
N ALA A 28 11.90 5.03 8.67
CA ALA A 28 12.84 4.64 7.61
C ALA A 28 12.49 3.38 6.75
N ARG A 29 11.20 3.04 6.57
CA ARG A 29 10.79 1.99 5.65
C ARG A 29 11.03 2.47 4.23
N ASP A 30 11.66 1.64 3.41
CA ASP A 30 11.89 1.95 2.00
C ASP A 30 10.56 2.36 1.35
N PRO A 31 10.45 3.57 0.76
CA PRO A 31 9.20 4.05 0.19
C PRO A 31 8.67 3.12 -0.90
N LEU A 32 9.55 2.33 -1.54
CA LEU A 32 9.18 1.30 -2.51
C LEU A 32 8.36 0.18 -1.87
N ILE A 33 8.71 -0.25 -0.64
CA ILE A 33 7.94 -1.27 0.10
C ILE A 33 6.53 -0.75 0.37
N GLY A 34 6.38 0.52 0.74
CA GLY A 34 5.07 1.13 0.96
C GLY A 34 4.21 1.17 -0.30
N ALA A 35 4.81 1.51 -1.44
CA ALA A 35 4.12 1.52 -2.74
C ALA A 35 3.69 0.10 -3.17
N ILE A 36 4.59 -0.87 -3.08
CA ILE A 36 4.31 -2.28 -3.41
C ILE A 36 3.22 -2.85 -2.50
N GLY A 37 3.31 -2.56 -1.20
CA GLY A 37 2.33 -3.01 -0.21
C GLY A 37 0.93 -2.42 -0.48
N THR A 38 0.87 -1.14 -0.83
CA THR A 38 -0.39 -0.48 -1.23
C THR A 38 -0.97 -1.13 -2.48
N TYR A 39 -0.18 -1.29 -3.53
CA TYR A 39 -0.62 -1.95 -4.77
C TYR A 39 -1.21 -3.34 -4.51
N ARG A 40 -0.49 -4.19 -3.77
CA ARG A 40 -0.94 -5.56 -3.46
C ARG A 40 -2.22 -5.59 -2.64
N ARG A 41 -2.34 -4.70 -1.66
CA ARG A 41 -3.56 -4.59 -0.83
C ARG A 41 -4.76 -4.19 -1.68
N GLU A 42 -4.62 -3.15 -2.50
CA GLU A 42 -5.72 -2.69 -3.35
C GLU A 42 -6.08 -3.71 -4.44
N MET A 43 -5.11 -4.44 -4.98
CA MET A 43 -5.37 -5.54 -5.92
C MET A 43 -6.14 -6.69 -5.23
N ALA A 44 -5.79 -7.03 -3.99
CA ALA A 44 -6.54 -8.02 -3.22
C ALA A 44 -7.98 -7.55 -2.92
N THR A 45 -8.16 -6.25 -2.64
CA THR A 45 -9.50 -5.64 -2.47
C THR A 45 -10.31 -5.75 -3.77
N TYR A 46 -9.71 -5.41 -4.92
CA TYR A 46 -10.33 -5.58 -6.23
C TYR A 46 -10.78 -7.02 -6.48
N ASN A 47 -9.87 -7.98 -6.30
CA ASN A 47 -10.16 -9.40 -6.55
C ASN A 47 -11.30 -9.90 -5.66
N ARG A 48 -11.36 -9.45 -4.40
CA ARG A 48 -12.45 -9.78 -3.47
C ARG A 48 -13.78 -9.21 -3.94
N LEU A 49 -13.83 -7.91 -4.25
CA LEU A 49 -15.06 -7.23 -4.65
C LEU A 49 -15.57 -7.70 -6.02
N ALA A 50 -14.66 -7.98 -6.97
CA ALA A 50 -14.99 -8.55 -8.26
C ALA A 50 -15.65 -9.94 -8.14
N THR A 51 -15.23 -10.74 -7.15
CA THR A 51 -15.83 -12.07 -6.88
C THR A 51 -17.22 -11.96 -6.24
N MET A 52 -17.47 -10.90 -5.46
CA MET A 52 -18.76 -10.69 -4.78
C MET A 52 -19.86 -10.19 -5.72
N GLY A 53 -19.50 -9.71 -6.92
CA GLY A 53 -20.47 -9.20 -7.90
C GLY A 53 -21.18 -7.92 -7.43
N GLU A 54 -20.55 -7.13 -6.55
CA GLU A 54 -21.09 -5.82 -6.17
C GLU A 54 -21.20 -4.95 -7.43
N GLY A 55 -22.40 -4.40 -7.66
CA GLY A 55 -22.92 -3.94 -8.96
C GLY A 55 -22.23 -2.76 -9.66
N ASP A 56 -20.99 -2.42 -9.31
CA ASP A 56 -20.14 -1.57 -10.14
C ASP A 56 -19.56 -2.40 -11.31
N ASP A 57 -19.46 -1.80 -12.50
CA ASP A 57 -18.65 -2.37 -13.58
C ASP A 57 -17.18 -2.54 -13.11
N LEU A 58 -16.55 -3.65 -13.52
CA LEU A 58 -15.16 -4.00 -13.18
C LEU A 58 -14.19 -2.87 -13.48
N GLN A 59 -14.45 -2.04 -14.50
CA GLN A 59 -13.61 -0.88 -14.81
C GLN A 59 -13.67 0.19 -13.72
N THR A 60 -14.87 0.49 -13.21
CA THR A 60 -15.05 1.48 -12.12
C THR A 60 -14.44 0.97 -10.83
N LEU A 61 -14.59 -0.33 -10.56
CA LEU A 61 -13.99 -0.96 -9.40
C LEU A 61 -12.46 -0.91 -9.46
N ALA A 62 -11.86 -1.16 -10.62
CA ALA A 62 -10.41 -1.06 -10.82
C ALA A 62 -9.87 0.38 -10.65
N ASP A 63 -10.60 1.41 -11.11
CA ASP A 63 -10.25 2.82 -10.89
C ASP A 63 -10.25 3.21 -9.42
N ARG A 64 -11.19 2.66 -8.64
CA ARG A 64 -11.34 2.95 -7.21
C ARG A 64 -10.33 2.21 -6.33
N THR A 65 -9.79 1.09 -6.81
CA THR A 65 -8.91 0.19 -6.06
C THR A 65 -7.45 0.32 -6.53
N TYR A 66 -7.02 -0.52 -7.47
CA TYR A 66 -5.61 -0.75 -7.75
C TYR A 66 -5.01 0.13 -8.85
N ARG A 67 -5.78 0.79 -9.71
CA ARG A 67 -5.19 1.60 -10.81
C ARG A 67 -4.35 2.77 -10.33
N LYS A 68 -4.77 3.44 -9.25
CA LYS A 68 -4.00 4.54 -8.66
C LYS A 68 -2.64 4.06 -8.16
N PRO A 69 -2.54 3.02 -7.31
CA PRO A 69 -1.23 2.52 -6.89
C PRO A 69 -0.46 1.83 -8.02
N LEU A 70 -1.12 1.22 -9.00
CA LEU A 70 -0.46 0.71 -10.21
C LEU A 70 0.29 1.83 -10.94
N ARG A 71 -0.34 3.00 -11.14
CA ARG A 71 0.33 4.16 -11.75
C ARG A 71 1.55 4.63 -10.95
N VAL A 72 1.51 4.53 -9.62
CA VAL A 72 2.68 4.86 -8.78
C VAL A 72 3.83 3.90 -9.05
N ILE A 73 3.55 2.60 -9.18
CA ILE A 73 4.55 1.58 -9.52
C ILE A 73 5.06 1.75 -10.95
N ALA A 74 4.17 1.98 -11.92
CA ALA A 74 4.51 2.13 -13.33
C ALA A 74 5.37 3.38 -13.60
N CYS A 75 5.13 4.47 -12.86
CA CYS A 75 5.91 5.70 -12.94
C CYS A 75 7.12 5.70 -11.98
N TRP A 76 7.43 4.58 -11.32
CA TRP A 76 8.49 4.55 -10.33
C TRP A 76 9.86 4.72 -10.98
N ASN A 77 10.57 5.79 -10.61
CA ASN A 77 11.85 6.16 -11.20
C ASN A 77 13.00 6.31 -10.17
N ARG A 78 12.74 5.95 -8.91
CA ARG A 78 13.71 6.06 -7.82
C ARG A 78 14.33 4.68 -7.54
N ALA A 79 15.61 4.67 -7.17
CA ALA A 79 16.23 3.47 -6.64
C ALA A 79 15.54 3.02 -5.34
N ALA A 80 15.56 1.73 -5.05
CA ALA A 80 15.30 1.25 -3.69
C ALA A 80 16.31 1.88 -2.72
N THR A 81 15.90 2.06 -1.46
CA THR A 81 16.74 2.63 -0.40
C THR A 81 17.20 1.56 0.60
N SER A 82 16.71 0.32 0.49
CA SER A 82 17.15 -0.81 1.31
C SER A 82 17.24 -2.12 0.52
N THR A 83 18.02 -3.08 1.04
CA THR A 83 18.09 -4.44 0.48
C THR A 83 16.72 -5.10 0.46
N GLU A 84 15.91 -4.92 1.51
CA GLU A 84 14.55 -5.44 1.59
C GLU A 84 13.67 -4.87 0.47
N GLY A 85 13.76 -3.56 0.21
CA GLY A 85 13.02 -2.91 -0.86
C GLY A 85 13.46 -3.37 -2.24
N ALA A 86 14.76 -3.54 -2.46
CA ALA A 86 15.30 -4.07 -3.71
C ALA A 86 14.80 -5.51 -3.97
N ILE A 87 14.85 -6.39 -2.96
CA ILE A 87 14.32 -7.76 -3.06
C ILE A 87 12.80 -7.75 -3.29
N ALA A 88 12.06 -6.88 -2.62
CA ALA A 88 10.62 -6.74 -2.83
C ALA A 88 10.29 -6.32 -4.26
N ALA A 89 11.06 -5.39 -4.84
CA ALA A 89 10.94 -4.98 -6.24
C ALA A 89 11.20 -6.16 -7.19
N LEU A 90 12.28 -6.92 -6.97
CA LEU A 90 12.60 -8.09 -7.80
C LEU A 90 11.48 -9.13 -7.78
N ARG A 91 10.93 -9.43 -6.59
CA ARG A 91 9.81 -10.37 -6.46
C ARG A 91 8.54 -9.88 -7.17
N LEU A 92 8.28 -8.57 -7.15
CA LEU A 92 7.15 -8.01 -7.88
C LEU A 92 7.40 -8.03 -9.40
N ALA A 93 8.63 -7.76 -9.85
CA ALA A 93 9.00 -7.80 -11.26
C ALA A 93 8.92 -9.22 -11.86
N ASP A 94 9.35 -10.23 -11.10
CA ASP A 94 9.26 -11.64 -11.47
C ASP A 94 7.80 -12.06 -11.68
N GLN A 95 6.93 -11.74 -10.70
CA GLN A 95 5.49 -11.97 -10.82
C GLN A 95 4.90 -11.22 -12.03
N ALA A 96 5.22 -9.94 -12.21
CA ALA A 96 4.72 -9.15 -13.32
C ALA A 96 5.18 -9.69 -14.69
N THR A 97 6.38 -10.26 -14.76
CA THR A 97 6.88 -10.90 -15.99
C THR A 97 6.09 -12.16 -16.31
N HIS A 98 5.71 -12.94 -15.28
CA HIS A 98 4.85 -14.11 -15.45
C HIS A 98 3.44 -13.73 -15.91
N ASP A 99 2.89 -12.63 -15.38
CA ASP A 99 1.53 -12.17 -15.66
C ASP A 99 1.43 -11.35 -16.97
N GLY A 100 2.56 -10.98 -17.57
CA GLY A 100 2.62 -10.15 -18.79
C GLY A 100 2.52 -8.64 -18.54
N ASP A 101 2.65 -8.19 -17.30
CA ASP A 101 2.54 -6.80 -16.86
C ASP A 101 3.87 -6.03 -17.01
N ALA A 102 4.25 -5.76 -18.27
CA ALA A 102 5.49 -5.05 -18.58
C ALA A 102 5.58 -3.65 -17.93
N GLU A 103 4.44 -3.01 -17.69
CA GLU A 103 4.35 -1.70 -17.00
C GLU A 103 4.86 -1.75 -15.55
N ILE A 104 4.81 -2.92 -14.91
CA ILE A 104 5.33 -3.12 -13.55
C ILE A 104 6.77 -3.64 -13.59
N ALA A 105 7.05 -4.61 -14.46
CA ALA A 105 8.33 -5.31 -14.48
C ALA A 105 9.52 -4.36 -14.70
N GLY A 106 9.42 -3.47 -15.70
CA GLY A 106 10.50 -2.53 -16.05
C GLY A 106 10.93 -1.59 -14.91
N PRO A 107 10.00 -0.81 -14.32
CA PRO A 107 10.30 0.09 -13.20
C PRO A 107 10.87 -0.63 -11.97
N MET A 108 10.35 -1.81 -11.62
CA MET A 108 10.79 -2.57 -10.45
C MET A 108 12.20 -3.15 -10.62
N LEU A 109 12.52 -3.68 -11.82
CA LEU A 109 13.88 -4.10 -12.14
C LEU A 109 14.86 -2.93 -12.03
N ARG A 110 14.51 -1.76 -12.58
CA ARG A 110 15.37 -0.56 -12.50
C ARG A 110 15.59 -0.12 -11.06
N ALA A 111 14.54 -0.10 -10.24
CA ALA A 111 14.62 0.28 -8.83
C ALA A 111 15.60 -0.62 -8.04
N ALA A 112 15.55 -1.93 -8.28
CA ALA A 112 16.45 -2.89 -7.66
C ALA A 112 17.89 -2.79 -8.20
N LEU A 113 18.06 -2.73 -9.52
CA LEU A 113 19.38 -2.60 -10.17
C LEU A 113 20.12 -1.36 -9.66
N SER A 114 19.45 -0.20 -9.63
CA SER A 114 20.06 1.03 -9.12
C SER A 114 20.41 1.00 -7.64
N TYR A 115 19.83 0.11 -6.84
CA TYR A 115 20.26 -0.10 -5.45
C TYR A 115 21.54 -0.92 -5.39
N PHE A 116 21.59 -2.05 -6.12
CA PHE A 116 22.76 -2.93 -6.12
C PHE A 116 23.97 -2.28 -6.77
N GLU A 117 23.82 -1.55 -7.88
CA GLU A 117 24.90 -0.81 -8.54
C GLU A 117 25.53 0.28 -7.66
N LYS A 118 24.78 0.84 -6.71
CA LYS A 118 25.31 1.82 -5.74
C LYS A 118 26.04 1.19 -4.56
N THR A 119 25.76 -0.09 -4.29
CA THR A 119 26.19 -0.79 -3.09
C THR A 119 27.38 -1.72 -3.36
N LEU A 120 27.58 -2.12 -4.62
CA LEU A 120 28.74 -2.86 -5.12
C LEU A 120 29.92 -1.92 -5.40
#